data_AF-A0A820PXC8-F1
#
_entry.id   AF-A0A820PXC8-F1
#
_cell.length_a   1.000
_cell.length_b   1.000
_cell.length_c   1.000
_cell.angle_alpha   90.00
_cell.angle_beta   90.00
_cell.angle_gamma   90.00
#
_symmetry.space_group_name_H-M   'P 1'
#
loop_
_entity.id
_entity.type
_entity.pdbx_description
1 polymer ?
#
loop_
_entity_poly.entity_id
_entity_poly.type
_entity_poly.pdbx_seq_one_letter_code
_entity_poly.pdbx_strand_id
1 'polypeptide(L)'
;MMLAGKNVDQVKALIDRGIASDGTQPTGSAYIMNTTDSIRSVRAKVFISYYLGKTISPHVNVQLLQANSISGTTDVLFYFQGLHAVNDITTNKYPPGAVADQLTLYGGMLTDSGSHMSILEFIAAGFTGSFGTVSEPCSWTQKFPNPQFMIQHYTKGETLIESYWKSILQVFQGVFVGEPLANPWRQYIS
;
A
#
# COMPACT_ATOMS: atom_id res chain seq x y z
N MET A 1 8.19 6.68 9.98
CA MET A 1 6.77 6.40 9.67
C MET A 1 5.93 6.87 10.83
N MET A 2 4.78 7.46 10.55
CA MET A 2 3.87 7.99 11.56
C MET A 2 2.85 6.94 11.97
N LEU A 3 2.58 6.84 13.26
CA LEU A 3 1.41 6.14 13.80
C LEU A 3 0.25 7.14 13.81
N ALA A 4 -0.58 7.10 12.77
CA ALA A 4 -1.66 8.06 12.57
C ALA A 4 -2.99 7.38 12.24
N GLY A 5 -4.09 7.99 12.68
CA GLY A 5 -5.47 7.56 12.51
C GLY A 5 -6.39 8.74 12.81
N LYS A 6 -7.69 8.62 12.53
CA LYS A 6 -8.66 9.72 12.76
C LYS A 6 -8.87 10.04 14.24
N ASN A 7 -8.49 9.11 15.12
CA ASN A 7 -8.52 9.25 16.57
C ASN A 7 -7.55 8.24 17.22
N VAL A 8 -7.38 8.34 18.55
CA VAL A 8 -6.47 7.49 19.33
C VAL A 8 -6.82 6.01 19.22
N ASP A 9 -8.10 5.66 19.19
CA ASP A 9 -8.53 4.26 19.11
C ASP A 9 -8.13 3.62 17.78
N GLN A 10 -8.24 4.36 16.67
CA GLN A 10 -7.73 3.90 15.39
C GLN A 10 -6.21 3.73 15.37
N VAL A 11 -5.46 4.59 16.07
CA VAL A 11 -4.00 4.44 16.18
C VAL A 11 -3.64 3.19 16.99
N LYS A 12 -4.35 2.90 18.08
CA LYS A 12 -4.17 1.65 18.84
C LYS A 12 -4.51 0.43 17.99
N ALA A 13 -5.65 0.47 17.29
CA ALA A 13 -6.05 -0.60 16.38
C ALA A 13 -5.07 -0.81 15.22
N LEU A 14 -4.35 0.23 14.79
CA LEU A 14 -3.25 0.12 13.81
C LEU A 14 -2.05 -0.61 14.42
N ILE A 15 -1.65 -0.26 15.64
CA ILE A 15 -0.53 -0.92 16.36
C ILE A 15 -0.86 -2.40 16.58
N ASP A 16 -2.03 -2.70 17.14
CA ASP A 16 -2.48 -4.07 17.42
C ASP A 16 -2.49 -4.92 16.14
N ARG A 17 -2.88 -4.32 15.01
CA ARG A 17 -2.88 -4.97 13.69
C ARG A 17 -1.48 -5.23 13.16
N GLY A 18 -0.53 -4.32 13.37
CA GLY A 18 0.88 -4.55 13.06
C GLY A 18 1.44 -5.72 13.84
N ILE A 19 1.23 -5.74 15.15
CA ILE A 19 1.64 -6.84 16.04
C ILE A 19 0.99 -8.16 15.60
N ALA A 20 -0.31 -8.17 15.32
CA ALA A 20 -1.04 -9.36 14.88
C ALA A 20 -0.57 -9.90 13.51
N SER A 21 0.19 -9.12 12.74
CA SER A 21 0.72 -9.55 11.46
C SER A 21 1.99 -10.40 11.60
N ASP A 22 2.78 -10.20 12.65
CA ASP A 22 4.14 -10.71 12.74
C ASP A 22 4.24 -12.24 12.59
N GLY A 23 5.03 -12.68 11.60
CA GLY A 23 5.30 -14.10 11.36
C GLY A 23 4.10 -14.94 10.91
N THR A 24 2.97 -14.31 10.53
CA THR A 24 1.76 -15.01 10.06
C THR A 24 1.90 -15.61 8.65
N GLN A 25 2.88 -15.17 7.88
CA GLN A 25 3.20 -15.60 6.51
C GLN A 25 1.95 -15.70 5.60
N PRO A 26 1.14 -14.63 5.47
CA PRO A 26 -0.12 -14.73 4.77
C PRO A 26 0.10 -14.94 3.27
N THR A 27 -0.82 -15.68 2.64
CA THR A 27 -0.91 -15.80 1.18
C THR A 27 -2.13 -15.05 0.68
N GLY A 28 -2.00 -14.38 -0.46
CA GLY A 28 -3.10 -13.59 -1.02
C GLY A 28 -2.69 -12.85 -2.27
N SER A 29 -3.41 -11.78 -2.57
CA SER A 29 -3.30 -11.07 -3.83
C SER A 29 -2.74 -9.66 -3.68
N ALA A 30 -1.92 -9.25 -4.65
CA ALA A 30 -1.52 -7.87 -4.84
C ALA A 30 -2.28 -7.29 -6.04
N TYR A 31 -3.08 -6.25 -5.80
CA TYR A 31 -3.87 -5.60 -6.83
C TYR A 31 -3.18 -4.33 -7.32
N ILE A 32 -2.75 -4.36 -8.58
CA ILE A 32 -2.18 -3.22 -9.29
C ILE A 32 -3.25 -2.71 -10.24
N MET A 33 -3.81 -1.54 -9.93
CA MET A 33 -4.95 -1.01 -10.65
C MET A 33 -4.52 -0.18 -11.86
N ASN A 34 -5.06 -0.50 -13.03
CA ASN A 34 -5.04 0.33 -14.22
C ASN A 34 -6.42 0.97 -14.39
N THR A 35 -6.53 2.24 -14.03
CA THR A 35 -7.82 2.93 -13.82
C THR A 35 -8.18 3.81 -15.01
N THR A 36 -9.33 4.48 -14.91
CA THR A 36 -9.71 5.53 -15.87
C THR A 36 -8.81 6.77 -15.83
N ASP A 37 -8.04 6.99 -14.75
CA ASP A 37 -7.02 8.05 -14.69
C ASP A 37 -5.72 7.56 -15.33
N SER A 38 -5.55 7.87 -16.62
CA SER A 38 -4.43 7.36 -17.43
C SER A 38 -3.07 7.94 -17.05
N ILE A 39 -3.05 9.14 -16.46
CA ILE A 39 -1.86 9.82 -15.95
C ILE A 39 -1.38 9.10 -14.69
N ARG A 40 -2.30 8.81 -13.77
CA ARG A 40 -1.99 8.16 -12.50
C ARG A 40 -1.92 6.63 -12.57
N SER A 41 -2.27 6.05 -13.72
CA SER A 41 -2.06 4.62 -14.01
C SER A 41 -0.70 4.32 -14.64
N VAL A 42 0.21 5.30 -14.74
CA VAL A 42 1.57 5.10 -15.25
C VAL A 42 2.36 4.04 -14.46
N ARG A 43 2.08 3.89 -13.15
CA ARG A 43 2.68 2.82 -12.32
C ARG A 43 2.29 1.43 -12.81
N ALA A 44 1.02 1.24 -13.16
CA ALA A 44 0.55 -0.03 -13.73
C ALA A 44 1.23 -0.31 -15.08
N LYS A 45 1.38 0.72 -15.94
CA LYS A 45 2.08 0.60 -17.23
C LYS A 45 3.55 0.20 -17.07
N VAL A 46 4.28 0.87 -16.18
CA VAL A 46 5.68 0.50 -15.88
C VAL A 46 5.74 -0.92 -15.35
N PHE A 47 4.83 -1.30 -14.45
CA PHE A 47 4.80 -2.66 -13.91
C PHE A 47 4.59 -3.71 -15.01
N ILE A 48 3.63 -3.47 -15.92
CA ILE A 48 3.37 -4.34 -17.08
C ILE A 48 4.64 -4.55 -17.90
N SER A 49 5.34 -3.47 -18.25
CA SER A 49 6.49 -3.52 -19.17
C SER A 49 7.67 -4.33 -18.64
N TYR A 50 7.84 -4.43 -17.32
CA TYR A 50 9.03 -5.05 -16.73
C TYR A 50 8.77 -6.35 -15.96
N TYR A 51 7.55 -6.55 -15.46
CA TYR A 51 7.28 -7.58 -14.44
C TYR A 51 6.06 -8.46 -14.70
N LEU A 52 5.27 -8.18 -15.74
CA LEU A 52 4.14 -9.05 -16.09
C LEU A 52 4.64 -10.48 -16.38
N GLY A 53 3.99 -11.47 -15.76
CA GLY A 53 4.35 -12.89 -15.92
C GLY A 53 5.55 -13.37 -15.09
N LYS A 54 6.16 -12.50 -14.27
CA LYS A 54 7.23 -12.90 -13.35
C LYS A 54 6.68 -13.16 -11.95
N THR A 55 7.08 -14.27 -11.33
CA THR A 55 6.82 -14.51 -9.91
C THR A 55 7.67 -13.56 -9.07
N ILE A 56 7.02 -12.66 -8.35
CA ILE A 56 7.69 -11.68 -7.46
C ILE A 56 7.91 -12.28 -6.07
N SER A 57 6.94 -13.04 -5.58
CA SER A 57 6.96 -13.74 -4.30
C SER A 57 6.09 -15.00 -4.40
N PRO A 58 6.48 -16.13 -3.77
CA PRO A 58 5.64 -17.32 -3.72
C PRO A 58 4.35 -17.13 -2.90
N HIS A 59 4.29 -16.11 -2.04
CA HIS A 59 3.12 -15.83 -1.19
C HIS A 59 2.06 -14.95 -1.86
N VAL A 60 2.41 -14.28 -2.95
CA VAL A 60 1.61 -13.18 -3.49
C VAL A 60 1.26 -13.43 -4.95
N ASN A 61 -0.03 -13.58 -5.21
CA ASN A 61 -0.60 -13.60 -6.54
C ASN A 61 -0.78 -12.16 -7.05
N VAL A 62 0.01 -11.74 -8.03
CA VAL A 62 -0.08 -10.37 -8.54
C VAL A 62 -1.15 -10.27 -9.62
N GLN A 63 -2.15 -9.42 -9.36
CA GLN A 63 -3.29 -9.16 -10.21
C GLN A 63 -3.19 -7.74 -10.77
N LEU A 64 -3.09 -7.64 -12.09
CA LEU A 64 -3.22 -6.38 -12.81
C LEU A 64 -4.67 -6.25 -13.30
N LEU A 65 -5.40 -5.25 -12.80
CA LEU A 65 -6.82 -5.10 -13.11
C LEU A 65 -7.12 -3.80 -13.84
N GLN A 66 -7.85 -3.92 -14.95
CA GLN A 66 -8.47 -2.77 -15.63
C GLN A 66 -9.78 -2.41 -14.92
N ALA A 67 -9.69 -1.71 -13.79
CA ALA A 67 -10.84 -1.33 -12.97
C ALA A 67 -10.51 -0.11 -12.09
N ASN A 68 -11.56 0.54 -11.57
CA ASN A 68 -11.43 1.69 -10.67
C ASN A 68 -11.42 1.31 -9.18
N SER A 69 -11.95 0.15 -8.81
CA SER A 69 -11.94 -0.39 -7.45
C SER A 69 -12.00 -1.92 -7.50
N ILE A 70 -11.68 -2.54 -6.37
CA ILE A 70 -12.03 -3.94 -6.08
C ILE A 70 -13.11 -3.94 -4.99
N SER A 71 -13.99 -4.93 -5.00
CA SER A 71 -15.10 -5.03 -4.03
C SER A 71 -15.31 -6.48 -3.62
N GLY A 72 -15.67 -6.71 -2.35
CA GLY A 72 -15.95 -8.05 -1.81
C GLY A 72 -14.75 -9.00 -1.83
N THR A 73 -13.53 -8.48 -1.99
CA THR A 73 -12.29 -9.28 -2.08
C THR A 73 -11.77 -9.57 -0.68
N THR A 74 -11.24 -10.77 -0.42
CA THR A 74 -10.94 -11.23 0.96
C THR A 74 -9.48 -11.48 1.28
N ASP A 75 -8.61 -11.46 0.26
CA ASP A 75 -7.20 -11.83 0.33
C ASP A 75 -6.28 -10.67 -0.09
N VAL A 76 -6.70 -9.42 0.13
CA VAL A 76 -5.97 -8.23 -0.36
C VAL A 76 -4.76 -7.95 0.53
N LEU A 77 -3.56 -8.32 0.07
CA LEU A 77 -2.29 -8.05 0.76
C LEU A 77 -1.66 -6.73 0.34
N PHE A 78 -1.75 -6.39 -0.94
CA PHE A 78 -1.21 -5.15 -1.47
C PHE A 78 -2.24 -4.49 -2.37
N TYR A 79 -2.50 -3.21 -2.17
CA TYR A 79 -3.44 -2.46 -3.00
C TYR A 79 -2.84 -1.17 -3.54
N PHE A 80 -2.43 -1.20 -4.80
CA PHE A 80 -1.77 -0.09 -5.46
C PHE A 80 -2.74 0.65 -6.38
N GLN A 81 -3.23 1.80 -5.92
CA GLN A 81 -4.22 2.59 -6.64
C GLN A 81 -3.70 3.97 -7.14
N GLY A 82 -4.29 4.54 -8.21
CA GLY A 82 -3.97 5.86 -8.76
C GLY A 82 -5.10 6.90 -8.72
N LEU A 83 -6.33 6.51 -8.38
CA LEU A 83 -7.45 7.46 -8.27
C LEU A 83 -7.36 8.34 -7.03
N HIS A 84 -7.85 9.58 -7.16
CA HIS A 84 -7.97 10.55 -6.06
C HIS A 84 -8.92 10.15 -4.95
N ALA A 85 -9.87 9.27 -5.25
CA ALA A 85 -10.77 8.65 -4.31
C ALA A 85 -11.01 7.21 -4.75
N VAL A 86 -10.98 6.29 -3.79
CA VAL A 86 -11.12 4.85 -4.04
C VAL A 86 -12.42 4.39 -3.43
N ASN A 87 -13.35 3.99 -4.29
CA ASN A 87 -14.63 3.41 -3.86
C ASN A 87 -14.43 1.98 -3.34
N ASP A 88 -15.42 1.49 -2.60
CA ASP A 88 -15.53 0.09 -2.14
C ASP A 88 -14.42 -0.41 -1.21
N ILE A 89 -13.52 0.47 -0.73
CA ILE A 89 -12.43 0.07 0.16
C ILE A 89 -12.92 -0.66 1.41
N THR A 90 -14.08 -0.27 1.95
CA THR A 90 -14.65 -0.88 3.16
C THR A 90 -15.37 -2.21 2.92
N THR A 91 -15.54 -2.64 1.66
CA THR A 91 -16.23 -3.90 1.34
C THR A 91 -15.27 -5.09 1.27
N ASN A 92 -13.97 -4.84 1.27
CA ASN A 92 -12.93 -5.86 1.17
C ASN A 92 -12.41 -6.26 2.56
N LYS A 93 -11.67 -7.36 2.63
CA LYS A 93 -10.92 -7.77 3.81
C LYS A 93 -9.43 -7.70 3.55
N TYR A 94 -8.72 -7.17 4.55
CA TYR A 94 -7.29 -6.93 4.53
C TYR A 94 -6.67 -7.74 5.68
N PRO A 95 -5.90 -8.80 5.39
CA PRO A 95 -5.16 -9.51 6.42
C PRO A 95 -4.24 -8.55 7.20
N PRO A 96 -3.99 -8.77 8.50
CA PRO A 96 -2.96 -8.05 9.24
C PRO A 96 -1.64 -8.04 8.46
N GLY A 97 -1.00 -6.88 8.38
CA GLY A 97 0.20 -6.67 7.57
C GLY A 97 -0.06 -6.16 6.16
N ALA A 98 -1.30 -6.19 5.65
CA ALA A 98 -1.63 -5.68 4.33
C ALA A 98 -1.32 -4.18 4.18
N VAL A 99 -0.96 -3.74 2.97
CA VAL A 99 -0.59 -2.35 2.67
C VAL A 99 -1.34 -1.80 1.46
N ALA A 100 -1.56 -0.50 1.41
CA ALA A 100 -2.16 0.16 0.26
C ALA A 100 -1.59 1.54 0.02
N ASP A 101 -1.39 1.91 -1.25
CA ASP A 101 -0.85 3.21 -1.61
C ASP A 101 -1.63 3.83 -2.76
N GLN A 102 -1.83 5.14 -2.68
CA GLN A 102 -2.45 5.94 -3.73
C GLN A 102 -1.43 6.83 -4.46
N LEU A 103 -1.47 6.79 -5.79
CA LEU A 103 -0.64 7.60 -6.68
C LEU A 103 -1.24 8.98 -6.93
N THR A 104 -1.84 9.59 -5.89
CA THR A 104 -2.54 10.85 -6.05
C THR A 104 -1.88 11.98 -5.27
N LEU A 105 -1.97 13.17 -5.88
CA LEU A 105 -1.64 14.44 -5.25
C LEU A 105 -2.42 14.51 -3.93
N TYR A 106 -1.76 14.91 -2.85
CA TYR A 106 -2.37 15.17 -1.55
C TYR A 106 -2.90 13.95 -0.78
N GLY A 107 -2.66 12.71 -1.22
CA GLY A 107 -3.00 11.54 -0.42
C GLY A 107 -2.34 11.54 0.97
N GLY A 108 -1.17 12.17 1.08
CA GLY A 108 -0.44 12.38 2.34
C GLY A 108 -0.92 13.56 3.18
N MET A 109 -1.85 14.39 2.68
CA MET A 109 -2.54 15.37 3.51
C MET A 109 -3.47 14.61 4.46
N LEU A 110 -3.02 14.44 5.70
CA LEU A 110 -3.73 13.63 6.70
C LEU A 110 -5.02 14.30 7.17
N THR A 111 -5.01 15.63 7.21
CA THR A 111 -6.18 16.48 7.43
C THR A 111 -6.36 17.39 6.21
N ASP A 112 -7.57 17.87 6.00
CA ASP A 112 -7.85 18.94 5.03
C ASP A 112 -7.47 18.61 3.57
N SER A 113 -7.57 17.34 3.17
CA SER A 113 -7.25 16.86 1.82
C SER A 113 -8.23 17.30 0.71
N GLY A 114 -9.22 18.13 1.05
CA GLY A 114 -10.23 18.65 0.12
C GLY A 114 -11.04 17.53 -0.52
N SER A 115 -11.04 17.46 -1.85
CA SER A 115 -11.69 16.39 -2.62
C SER A 115 -10.87 15.11 -2.77
N HIS A 116 -9.64 15.08 -2.23
CA HIS A 116 -8.77 13.91 -2.27
C HIS A 116 -8.99 13.05 -1.04
N MET A 117 -8.95 11.73 -1.23
CA MET A 117 -8.96 10.76 -0.16
C MET A 117 -7.63 10.83 0.60
N SER A 118 -7.68 10.93 1.92
CA SER A 118 -6.49 10.81 2.76
C SER A 118 -6.04 9.36 2.87
N ILE A 119 -4.73 9.10 2.99
CA ILE A 119 -4.23 7.75 3.28
C ILE A 119 -4.76 7.18 4.60
N LEU A 120 -5.26 8.02 5.51
CA LEU A 120 -5.94 7.57 6.72
C LEU A 120 -7.20 6.75 6.44
N GLU A 121 -7.82 6.90 5.27
CA GLU A 121 -8.96 6.06 4.89
C GLU A 121 -8.54 4.61 4.64
N PHE A 122 -7.33 4.35 4.12
CA PHE A 122 -6.79 2.99 4.02
C PHE A 122 -6.53 2.39 5.41
N ILE A 123 -5.97 3.19 6.32
CA ILE A 123 -5.74 2.76 7.71
C ILE A 123 -7.06 2.44 8.41
N ALA A 124 -8.07 3.30 8.24
CA ALA A 124 -9.41 3.09 8.79
C ALA A 124 -10.11 1.85 8.20
N ALA A 125 -9.85 1.53 6.92
CA ALA A 125 -10.44 0.37 6.26
C ALA A 125 -9.82 -0.97 6.67
N GLY A 126 -8.59 -0.99 7.22
CA GLY A 126 -7.94 -2.22 7.67
C GLY A 126 -6.50 -2.43 7.22
N PHE A 127 -5.90 -1.50 6.47
CA PHE A 127 -4.48 -1.61 6.08
C PHE A 127 -3.53 -1.30 7.23
N THR A 128 -2.40 -2.00 7.31
CA THR A 128 -1.35 -1.84 8.32
C THR A 128 -0.33 -0.77 7.93
N GLY A 129 -0.32 -0.39 6.65
CA GLY A 129 0.56 0.63 6.10
C GLY A 129 -0.01 1.32 4.87
N SER A 130 0.36 2.58 4.71
CA SER A 130 0.09 3.38 3.52
C SER A 130 1.12 4.49 3.32
N PHE A 131 1.36 4.83 2.07
CA PHE A 131 2.16 5.97 1.64
C PHE A 131 1.34 6.94 0.78
N GLY A 132 1.50 8.24 1.03
CA GLY A 132 0.83 9.30 0.29
C GLY A 132 1.69 10.55 0.13
N THR A 133 1.49 11.30 -0.95
CA THR A 133 2.25 12.53 -1.26
C THR A 133 1.58 13.79 -0.69
N VAL A 134 2.37 14.77 -0.24
CA VAL A 134 1.88 15.98 0.48
C VAL A 134 1.90 17.28 -0.33
N SER A 135 2.60 17.32 -1.46
CA SER A 135 2.73 18.51 -2.32
C SER A 135 2.72 18.04 -3.75
N GLU A 136 2.05 18.77 -4.66
CA GLU A 136 1.84 18.38 -6.07
C GLU A 136 3.12 17.81 -6.73
N PRO A 137 3.24 16.48 -6.89
CA PRO A 137 4.26 15.96 -7.78
C PRO A 137 3.80 16.12 -9.24
N CYS A 138 4.69 16.60 -10.12
CA CYS A 138 4.74 16.00 -11.47
C CYS A 138 4.72 14.48 -11.29
N SER A 139 3.86 13.75 -12.01
CA SER A 139 3.56 12.31 -11.86
C SER A 139 4.76 11.41 -12.19
N TRP A 140 5.87 11.61 -11.49
CA TRP A 140 7.12 10.86 -11.60
C TRP A 140 6.97 9.63 -10.73
N THR A 141 6.98 8.46 -11.37
CA THR A 141 6.86 7.15 -10.72
C THR A 141 7.89 6.91 -9.61
N GLN A 142 9.05 7.58 -9.69
CA GLN A 142 10.15 7.48 -8.73
C GLN A 142 9.80 7.97 -7.31
N LYS A 143 8.74 8.76 -7.15
CA LYS A 143 8.28 9.31 -5.85
C LYS A 143 7.32 8.39 -5.11
N PHE A 144 6.96 7.26 -5.71
CA PHE A 144 5.99 6.34 -5.17
C PHE A 144 6.60 4.95 -5.00
N PRO A 145 6.04 4.11 -4.11
CA PRO A 145 6.46 2.73 -3.97
C PRO A 145 6.39 2.01 -5.31
N ASN A 146 7.52 1.46 -5.74
CA ASN A 146 7.54 0.48 -6.82
C ASN A 146 6.90 -0.81 -6.29
N PRO A 147 5.78 -1.27 -6.87
CA PRO A 147 5.06 -2.44 -6.37
C PRO A 147 5.93 -3.69 -6.29
N GLN A 148 6.84 -3.87 -7.26
CA GLN A 148 7.71 -5.04 -7.28
C GLN A 148 8.66 -5.03 -6.09
N PHE A 149 9.41 -3.94 -5.88
CA PHE A 149 10.35 -3.85 -4.77
C PHE A 149 9.65 -3.88 -3.42
N MET A 150 8.50 -3.23 -3.29
CA MET A 150 7.70 -3.29 -2.07
C MET A 150 7.31 -4.73 -1.72
N ILE A 151 6.72 -5.46 -2.67
CA ILE A 151 6.34 -6.87 -2.47
C ILE A 151 7.59 -7.72 -2.17
N GLN A 152 8.69 -7.54 -2.91
CA GLN A 152 9.90 -8.34 -2.74
C GLN A 152 10.55 -8.16 -1.37
N HIS A 153 10.76 -6.92 -0.93
CA HIS A 153 11.40 -6.67 0.36
C HIS A 153 10.51 -7.16 1.50
N TYR A 154 9.22 -6.86 1.44
CA TYR A 154 8.32 -7.19 2.54
C TYR A 154 8.11 -8.69 2.69
N THR A 155 7.93 -9.41 1.57
CA THR A 155 7.77 -10.87 1.60
C THR A 155 9.08 -11.64 1.82
N LYS A 156 10.24 -10.96 1.80
CA LYS A 156 11.52 -11.52 2.26
C LYS A 156 11.72 -11.39 3.77
N GLY A 157 10.76 -10.83 4.50
CA GLY A 157 10.79 -10.69 5.95
C GLY A 157 11.46 -9.43 6.45
N GLU A 158 11.57 -8.40 5.61
CA GLU A 158 11.93 -7.06 6.06
C GLU A 158 10.72 -6.40 6.76
N THR A 159 10.97 -5.44 7.64
CA THR A 159 9.89 -4.67 8.28
C THR A 159 9.16 -3.80 7.25
N LEU A 160 7.95 -3.38 7.61
CA LEU A 160 7.14 -2.51 6.77
C LEU A 160 7.89 -1.22 6.38
N ILE A 161 8.57 -0.58 7.34
CA ILE A 161 9.30 0.65 7.07
C ILE A 161 10.50 0.44 6.13
N GLU A 162 11.27 -0.63 6.30
CA GLU A 162 12.41 -0.96 5.42
C GLU A 162 11.94 -1.20 3.99
N SER A 163 10.86 -1.97 3.84
CA SER A 163 10.27 -2.31 2.55
C SER A 163 9.81 -1.05 1.80
N TYR A 164 9.15 -0.14 2.51
CA TYR A 164 8.74 1.15 1.94
C TYR A 164 9.95 1.99 1.52
N TRP A 165 10.94 2.18 2.39
CA TRP A 165 12.14 2.96 2.08
C TRP A 165 12.91 2.44 0.87
N LYS A 166 13.02 1.11 0.72
CA LYS A 166 13.71 0.49 -0.42
C LYS A 166 12.88 0.47 -1.70
N SER A 167 11.57 0.71 -1.61
CA SER A 167 10.68 0.74 -2.77
C SER A 167 10.53 2.13 -3.41
N ILE A 168 10.99 3.20 -2.75
CA ILE A 168 10.83 4.59 -3.20
C ILE A 168 12.19 5.20 -3.49
N LEU A 169 12.39 5.71 -4.71
CA LEU A 169 13.64 6.37 -5.10
C LEU A 169 13.73 7.81 -4.59
N GLN A 170 12.60 8.51 -4.46
CA GLN A 170 12.52 9.91 -4.06
C GLN A 170 11.46 10.15 -2.97
N VAL A 171 11.87 10.10 -1.71
CA VAL A 171 10.95 10.18 -0.55
C VAL A 171 10.56 11.62 -0.12
N PHE A 172 11.16 12.65 -0.74
CA PHE A 172 11.12 14.04 -0.21
C PHE A 172 9.76 14.74 -0.20
N GLN A 173 8.71 14.16 -0.79
CA GLN A 173 7.36 14.76 -0.86
C GLN A 173 6.25 13.81 -0.40
N GLY A 174 6.59 12.80 0.39
CA GLY A 174 5.64 11.82 0.86
C GLY A 174 5.74 11.53 2.34
N VAL A 175 4.68 10.95 2.86
CA VAL A 175 4.58 10.53 4.24
C VAL A 175 4.20 9.06 4.29
N PHE A 176 4.83 8.36 5.24
CA PHE A 176 4.49 6.98 5.58
C PHE A 176 3.59 6.98 6.82
N VAL A 177 2.44 6.33 6.73
CA VAL A 177 1.57 6.04 7.88
C VAL A 177 1.44 4.54 8.02
N GLY A 178 1.63 4.02 9.23
CA GLY A 178 1.56 2.58 9.47
C GLY A 178 2.26 2.17 10.74
N GLU A 179 2.18 0.88 11.07
CA GLU A 179 2.97 0.28 12.14
C GLU A 179 4.35 -0.11 11.57
N PRO A 180 5.44 0.59 11.95
CA PRO A 180 6.73 0.46 11.26
C PRO A 180 7.38 -0.92 11.36
N LEU A 181 7.14 -1.67 12.44
CA LEU A 181 7.81 -2.94 12.71
C LEU A 181 7.07 -4.17 12.19
N ALA A 182 5.85 -3.99 11.67
CA ALA A 182 5.02 -5.04 11.11
C ALA A 182 5.86 -5.86 10.13
N ASN A 183 5.91 -7.17 10.37
CA ASN A 183 6.73 -8.09 9.61
C ASN A 183 6.02 -9.43 9.42
N PRO A 184 5.08 -9.51 8.46
CA PRO A 184 4.24 -10.69 8.28
C PRO A 184 5.02 -11.92 7.84
N TRP A 185 6.10 -11.72 7.08
CA TRP A 185 6.96 -12.80 6.58
C TRP A 185 8.27 -12.91 7.35
N ARG A 186 8.27 -12.51 8.63
CA ARG A 186 9.42 -12.68 9.53
C ARG A 186 9.89 -14.13 9.47
N GLN A 187 11.14 -14.32 9.08
CA GLN A 187 11.79 -15.64 9.13
C GLN A 187 12.38 -15.82 10.53
N TYR A 188 11.93 -16.86 11.23
CA TYR A 188 12.64 -17.33 12.41
C TYR A 188 13.80 -18.19 11.93
N ILE A 189 15.03 -17.81 12.26
CA ILE A 189 16.18 -18.68 12.05
C ILE A 189 16.02 -19.83 13.06
N SER A 190 15.64 -21.01 12.57
CA SER A 190 15.63 -22.26 13.33
C SER A 190 17.00 -22.90 13.36
#